data_AF-A0A9E5NMZ9-F1
#
_entry.id   AF-A0A9E5NMZ9-F1
#
_cell.length_a   1.000
_cell.length_b   1.000
_cell.length_c   1.000
_cell.angle_alpha   90.00
_cell.angle_beta   90.00
_cell.angle_gamma   90.00
#
_symmetry.space_group_name_H-M   'P 1'
#
loop_
_entity.id
_entity.type
_entity.pdbx_description
1 polymer ?
#
loop_
_entity_poly.entity_id
_entity_poly.type
_entity_poly.pdbx_seq_one_letter_code
_entity_poly.pdbx_strand_id
1 'polypeptide(L)'
;MSELRTALDEYLALRRSLGFKLLGPGSLLQDFVCFAEQEGSSFITTDLALRWAQQSSNAQPAQWANRLGMVRLFAQYRSATDPRTEIPPQGLLPYRYPRNAPYIY
;
A
#
# COMPACT_ATOMS: atom_id res chain seq x y z
N MET A 1 12.12 -7.50 -16.10
CA MET A 1 11.57 -6.51 -15.16
C MET A 1 10.06 -6.62 -15.25
N SER A 2 9.36 -6.73 -14.13
CA SER A 2 7.89 -6.75 -14.15
C SER A 2 7.35 -5.35 -14.40
N GLU A 3 6.19 -5.25 -15.06
CA GLU A 3 5.51 -3.97 -15.29
C GLU A 3 5.16 -3.26 -13.97
N LEU A 4 4.85 -4.03 -12.92
CA LEU A 4 4.56 -3.52 -11.58
C LEU A 4 5.77 -2.83 -10.94
N ARG A 5 6.97 -3.38 -11.14
CA ARG A 5 8.20 -2.80 -10.58
C ARG A 5 8.59 -1.50 -11.27
N THR A 6 8.44 -1.43 -12.59
CA THR A 6 8.61 -0.17 -13.33
C THR A 6 7.59 0.88 -12.90
N ALA A 7 6.31 0.52 -12.79
CA ALA A 7 5.29 1.44 -12.31
C ALA A 7 5.54 1.93 -10.87
N LEU A 8 6.11 1.09 -10.01
CA LEU A 8 6.52 1.46 -8.66
C LEU A 8 7.67 2.47 -8.67
N ASP A 9 8.70 2.25 -9.49
CA ASP A 9 9.82 3.19 -9.59
C ASP A 9 9.37 4.55 -10.12
N GLU A 10 8.49 4.59 -11.13
CA GLU A 10 7.87 5.83 -11.62
C GLU A 10 7.05 6.54 -10.54
N TYR A 11 6.23 5.80 -9.80
CA TYR A 11 5.44 6.34 -8.71
C TYR A 11 6.33 6.92 -7.59
N LEU A 12 7.40 6.21 -7.21
CA LEU A 12 8.35 6.68 -6.21
C LEU A 12 9.13 7.91 -6.68
N ALA A 13 9.52 7.95 -7.96
CA ALA A 13 10.18 9.11 -8.55
C ALA A 13 9.25 10.35 -8.54
N LEU A 14 7.99 10.18 -8.94
CA LEU A 14 6.97 11.24 -8.90
C LEU A 14 6.72 11.73 -7.48
N ARG A 15 6.57 10.81 -6.51
CA ARG A 15 6.36 11.20 -5.12
C ARG A 15 7.58 11.92 -4.52
N ARG A 16 8.80 11.51 -4.88
CA ARG A 16 10.04 12.17 -4.44
C ARG A 16 10.18 13.56 -5.04
N SER A 17 9.82 13.77 -6.31
CA SER A 17 9.85 15.10 -6.94
C SER A 17 8.86 16.07 -6.28
N LEU A 18 7.74 15.55 -5.75
CA LEU A 18 6.78 16.30 -4.94
C LEU A 18 7.25 16.59 -3.50
N GLY A 19 8.50 16.25 -3.15
CA GLY A 19 9.09 16.53 -1.84
C GLY A 19 8.81 15.49 -0.75
N PHE A 20 8.17 14.36 -1.08
CA PHE A 20 7.95 13.30 -0.10
C PHE A 20 9.20 12.40 0.01
N LYS A 21 9.71 12.18 1.23
CA LYS A 21 10.90 11.35 1.47
C LYS A 21 10.65 9.84 1.28
N LEU A 22 9.43 9.34 1.50
CA LEU A 22 8.99 7.93 1.37
C LEU A 22 9.94 6.85 1.93
N LEU A 23 10.79 7.17 2.90
CA LEU A 23 11.82 6.21 3.39
C LEU A 23 11.22 4.91 3.93
N GLY A 24 10.11 4.97 4.68
CA GLY A 24 9.37 3.78 5.12
C GLY A 24 8.40 3.21 4.06
N PRO A 25 7.52 4.04 3.45
CA PRO A 25 6.55 3.56 2.47
C PRO A 25 7.18 2.95 1.20
N GLY A 26 8.38 3.37 0.81
CA GLY A 26 9.08 2.88 -0.37
C GLY A 26 9.46 1.40 -0.27
N SER A 27 10.14 1.00 0.81
CA SER A 27 10.46 -0.42 1.03
C SER A 27 9.20 -1.27 1.16
N LEU A 28 8.19 -0.75 1.84
CA LEU A 28 6.93 -1.45 2.07
C LEU A 28 6.17 -1.71 0.75
N LEU A 29 6.21 -0.78 -0.20
CA LEU A 29 5.67 -0.98 -1.54
C LEU A 29 6.53 -1.93 -2.38
N GLN A 30 7.86 -1.91 -2.22
CA GLN A 30 8.75 -2.88 -2.88
C GLN A 30 8.48 -4.31 -2.41
N ASP A 31 8.27 -4.52 -1.11
CA ASP A 31 7.89 -5.82 -0.55
C ASP A 31 6.56 -6.30 -1.11
N PHE A 32 5.59 -5.40 -1.26
CA PHE A 32 4.31 -5.70 -1.89
C PHE A 32 4.46 -6.12 -3.36
N VAL A 33 5.27 -5.41 -4.15
CA VAL A 33 5.52 -5.78 -5.56
C VAL A 33 6.25 -7.12 -5.65
N CYS A 34 7.22 -7.39 -4.78
CA CYS A 34 7.89 -8.69 -4.71
C CYS A 34 6.89 -9.83 -4.41
N PHE A 35 5.96 -9.60 -3.48
CA PHE A 35 4.89 -10.55 -3.18
C PHE A 35 3.93 -10.75 -4.37
N ALA A 36 3.53 -9.68 -5.06
CA ALA A 36 2.68 -9.76 -6.25
C ALA A 36 3.37 -10.52 -7.39
N GLU A 37 4.68 -10.31 -7.59
CA GLU A 37 5.50 -11.06 -8.54
C GLU A 37 5.56 -12.55 -8.19
N GLN A 38 5.70 -12.91 -6.91
CA GLN A 38 5.72 -14.30 -6.45
C GLN A 38 4.38 -15.03 -6.65
N GLU A 39 3.27 -14.32 -6.46
CA GLU A 39 1.91 -14.82 -6.73
C GLU A 39 1.60 -14.85 -8.26
N GLY A 40 2.50 -14.34 -9.10
CA GLY A 40 2.33 -14.29 -10.56
C GLY A 40 1.27 -13.28 -11.02
N SER A 41 0.84 -12.36 -10.14
CA SER A 41 -0.16 -11.35 -10.48
C SER A 41 0.51 -10.12 -11.06
N SER A 42 0.09 -9.73 -12.27
CA SER A 42 0.57 -8.51 -12.93
C SER A 42 -0.25 -7.26 -12.57
N PHE A 43 -1.33 -7.43 -11.81
CA PHE A 43 -2.26 -6.36 -11.41
C PHE A 43 -2.53 -6.40 -9.90
N ILE A 44 -2.88 -5.24 -9.36
CA ILE A 44 -3.23 -5.09 -7.95
C ILE A 44 -4.70 -5.46 -7.79
N THR A 45 -4.95 -6.51 -7.01
CA THR A 45 -6.29 -6.96 -6.66
C THR A 45 -6.54 -6.72 -5.18
N THR A 46 -7.80 -6.51 -4.81
CA THR A 46 -8.19 -6.32 -3.41
C THR A 46 -7.77 -7.49 -2.52
N ASP A 47 -7.96 -8.73 -2.99
CA ASP A 47 -7.58 -9.95 -2.26
C ASP A 47 -6.07 -10.04 -2.04
N LEU A 48 -5.27 -9.69 -3.05
CA LEU A 48 -3.81 -9.71 -2.98
C LEU A 48 -3.29 -8.68 -1.97
N ALA A 49 -3.84 -7.47 -1.98
CA ALA A 49 -3.52 -6.43 -0.99
C ALA A 49 -3.88 -6.87 0.44
N LEU A 50 -4.99 -7.59 0.60
CA LEU A 50 -5.45 -8.09 1.90
C LEU A 50 -4.58 -9.25 2.41
N ARG A 51 -4.23 -10.23 1.56
CA ARG A 51 -3.29 -11.30 1.91
C ARG A 51 -1.93 -10.75 2.32
N TRP A 52 -1.40 -9.82 1.54
CA TRP A 52 -0.12 -9.19 1.85
C TRP A 52 -0.15 -8.39 3.16
N ALA A 53 -1.24 -7.65 3.42
CA ALA A 53 -1.40 -6.93 4.68
C ALA A 53 -1.47 -7.89 5.89
N GLN A 54 -2.12 -9.05 5.73
CA GLN A 54 -2.27 -10.09 6.76
C GLN A 54 -1.03 -10.98 6.94
N GLN A 55 -0.13 -11.05 5.95
CA GLN A 55 1.16 -11.77 6.04
C GLN A 55 1.97 -11.36 7.28
N SER A 56 1.81 -10.10 7.69
CA SER A 56 2.40 -9.55 8.91
C SER A 56 1.55 -9.87 10.13
N SER A 57 1.54 -11.14 10.53
CA SER A 57 0.75 -11.69 11.65
C SER A 57 1.07 -11.07 13.02
N ASN A 58 2.23 -10.43 13.19
CA ASN A 58 2.62 -9.74 14.43
C ASN A 58 2.26 -8.24 14.47
N ALA A 59 1.59 -7.69 13.44
CA ALA A 59 1.30 -6.26 13.36
C ALA A 59 -0.08 -5.91 13.92
N GLN A 60 -0.18 -4.74 14.56
CA GLN A 60 -1.46 -4.23 15.05
C GLN A 60 -2.42 -3.93 13.87
N PRO A 61 -3.75 -3.99 14.06
CA PRO A 61 -4.72 -3.60 13.04
C PRO A 61 -4.49 -2.18 12.46
N ALA A 62 -3.93 -1.29 13.28
CA ALA A 62 -3.43 0.03 12.88
C ALA A 62 -2.41 0.00 11.74
N GLN A 63 -1.47 -0.94 11.83
CA GLN A 63 -0.40 -1.10 10.87
C GLN A 63 -0.92 -1.75 9.59
N TRP A 64 -1.86 -2.70 9.69
CA TRP A 64 -2.54 -3.26 8.52
C TRP A 64 -3.33 -2.20 7.75
N ALA A 65 -4.07 -1.33 8.45
CA ALA A 65 -4.80 -0.23 7.82
C ALA A 65 -3.86 0.80 7.16
N ASN A 66 -2.75 1.15 7.81
CA ASN A 66 -1.74 2.03 7.21
C ASN A 66 -1.10 1.40 5.96
N ARG A 67 -0.76 0.10 6.01
CA ARG A 67 -0.24 -0.67 4.88
C ARG A 67 -1.21 -0.66 3.69
N LEU A 68 -2.48 -0.96 3.93
CA LEU A 68 -3.53 -0.89 2.91
C LEU A 68 -3.72 0.53 2.38
N GLY A 69 -3.56 1.56 3.22
CA GLY A 69 -3.59 2.96 2.80
C GLY A 69 -2.49 3.28 1.78
N MET A 70 -1.28 2.77 1.98
CA MET A 70 -0.16 2.95 1.05
C MET A 70 -0.39 2.21 -0.27
N VAL A 71 -0.81 0.95 -0.21
CA VAL A 71 -1.13 0.15 -1.40
C VAL A 71 -2.29 0.79 -2.17
N ARG A 72 -3.30 1.35 -1.50
CA ARG A 72 -4.41 2.08 -2.13
C ARG A 72 -3.95 3.27 -2.93
N LEU A 73 -3.04 4.09 -2.38
CA LEU A 73 -2.50 5.25 -3.10
C LEU A 73 -1.74 4.82 -4.37
N PHE A 74 -0.96 3.74 -4.28
CA PHE A 74 -0.28 3.17 -5.43
C PHE A 74 -1.27 2.58 -6.46
N ALA A 75 -2.30 1.85 -5.99
CA ALA A 75 -3.35 1.30 -6.83
C ALA A 75 -4.17 2.39 -7.51
N GLN A 76 -4.40 3.53 -6.86
CA GLN A 76 -5.08 4.68 -7.46
C GLN A 76 -4.24 5.32 -8.57
N TYR A 77 -2.92 5.49 -8.34
CA TYR A 77 -2.00 5.93 -9.39
C TYR A 77 -2.01 4.94 -10.57
N ARG A 78 -1.95 3.64 -10.29
CA ARG A 78 -1.94 2.63 -11.34
C ARG A 78 -3.29 2.50 -12.05
N SER A 79 -4.42 2.66 -11.35
CA SER A 79 -5.76 2.64 -11.94
C SER A 79 -5.98 3.77 -12.95
N ALA A 80 -5.28 4.89 -12.81
CA ALA A 80 -5.29 5.95 -13.81
C ALA A 80 -4.57 5.56 -15.12
N THR A 81 -3.62 4.63 -15.08
CA THR A 81 -2.85 4.14 -16.24
C THR A 81 -3.38 2.80 -16.76
N ASP A 82 -3.89 1.94 -15.88
CA ASP A 82 -4.34 0.59 -16.17
C ASP A 82 -5.70 0.29 -15.49
N PRO A 83 -6.80 0.25 -16.26
CA PRO A 83 -8.14 0.01 -15.75
C PRO A 83 -8.36 -1.42 -15.22
N ARG A 84 -7.41 -2.34 -15.40
CA ARG A 84 -7.48 -3.70 -14.83
C ARG A 84 -7.11 -3.75 -13.35
N THR A 85 -6.65 -2.63 -12.80
CA THR A 85 -6.24 -2.51 -11.40
C THR A 85 -7.45 -2.30 -10.50
N GLU A 86 -7.63 -3.15 -9.49
CA GLU A 86 -8.63 -2.92 -8.45
C GLU A 86 -8.05 -2.08 -7.31
N ILE A 87 -8.78 -1.05 -6.91
CA ILE A 87 -8.43 -0.23 -5.74
C ILE A 87 -9.08 -0.88 -4.51
N PRO A 88 -8.30 -1.32 -3.51
CA PRO A 88 -8.87 -1.91 -2.30
C PRO A 88 -9.86 -0.93 -1.64
N PRO A 89 -11.09 -1.32 -1.27
CA PRO A 89 -12.09 -0.42 -0.69
C PRO A 89 -11.71 0.05 0.72
N GLN A 90 -12.14 1.25 1.09
CA GLN A 90 -11.82 1.88 2.38
C GLN A 90 -12.77 1.30 3.43
N GLY A 91 -12.25 0.59 4.43
CA GLY A 91 -13.06 -0.02 5.50
C GLY A 91 -13.00 -1.54 5.63
N LEU A 92 -12.18 -2.25 4.83
CA LEU A 92 -11.94 -3.69 5.00
C LEU A 92 -11.40 -4.07 6.39
N LEU A 93 -10.73 -3.12 7.06
CA LEU A 93 -10.34 -3.23 8.46
C LEU A 93 -10.82 -1.94 9.16
N PRO A 94 -11.75 -2.03 10.13
CA PRO A 94 -12.18 -0.87 10.89
C PRO A 94 -11.05 -0.43 11.83
N TYR A 95 -10.16 0.43 11.35
CA TYR A 95 -9.19 1.10 12.20
C TYR A 95 -9.68 2.51 12.54
N ARG A 96 -10.21 2.67 13.75
CA ARG A 96 -10.32 3.98 14.40
C ARG A 96 -9.02 4.20 15.15
N TYR A 97 -8.27 5.24 14.76
CA TYR A 97 -7.16 5.74 15.58
C TYR A 97 -7.72 6.12 16.96
N PRO A 98 -7.35 5.43 18.06
CA PRO A 98 -7.74 5.86 19.38
C PRO A 98 -6.99 7.16 19.66
N ARG A 99 -7.71 8.28 19.69
CA ARG A 99 -7.13 9.56 20.03
C ARG A 99 -6.74 9.50 21.50
N ASN A 100 -5.44 9.65 21.81
CA ASN A 100 -5.01 9.74 23.20
C ASN A 100 -5.75 10.90 23.87
N ALA A 101 -6.38 10.62 25.02
CA ALA A 101 -7.06 11.65 25.78
C ALA A 101 -6.05 12.74 26.19
N PRO A 102 -6.40 14.03 26.10
CA PRO A 102 -5.51 15.10 26.50
C PRO A 102 -5.18 14.97 27.99
N TYR A 103 -3.91 15.11 28.34
CA TYR A 103 -3.46 15.15 29.72
C TYR A 103 -3.74 16.55 30.26
N ILE A 104 -4.78 16.68 31.10
CA ILE A 104 -5.14 17.95 31.75
C ILE A 104 -4.37 17.97 33.08
N TYR A 105 -3.51 18.97 33.28
CA TYR A 105 -2.75 19.21 34.51
C TYR A 105 -3.58 20.02 35.51
#